data_AF-A0A1C5MWL4-F1
#
_entry.id   AF-A0A1C5MWL4-F1
#
_cell.length_a   1.000
_cell.length_b   1.000
_cell.length_c   1.000
_cell.angle_alpha   90.00
_cell.angle_beta   90.00
_cell.angle_gamma   90.00
#
_symmetry.space_group_name_H-M   'P 1'
#
loop_
_entity.id
_entity.type
_entity.pdbx_description
1 polymer ?
#
loop_
_entity_poly.entity_id
_entity_poly.type
_entity_poly.pdbx_seq_one_letter_code
_entity_poly.pdbx_strand_id
1 'polypeptide(L)'
;MKAYKLLRKLSDGKLYPLFIHKTHTTPFGEWMQAECYPTKGFAVRKGWHCCFTPVAPHLSMRLANGEQRVWVECEVEDYDTYNRPESQGGTWILAQRMKINRELTEDEVAAIIGGVAA
;
A
#
# COMPACT_ATOMS: atom_id res chain seq x y z
N MET A 1 -12.81 6.50 -2.58
CA MET A 1 -11.74 7.12 -3.42
C MET A 1 -10.80 6.01 -3.91
N LYS A 2 -10.26 6.12 -5.12
CA LYS A 2 -9.21 5.21 -5.62
C LYS A 2 -7.86 5.56 -5.01
N ALA A 3 -7.13 4.56 -4.53
CA ALA A 3 -5.78 4.67 -4.00
C ALA A 3 -4.96 3.43 -4.39
N TYR A 4 -3.66 3.48 -4.12
CA TYR A 4 -2.73 2.38 -4.36
C TYR A 4 -1.99 2.03 -3.09
N LYS A 5 -1.77 0.74 -2.85
CA LYS A 5 -1.02 0.26 -1.69
C LYS A 5 -0.01 -0.79 -2.10
N LEU A 6 1.18 -0.70 -1.51
CA LEU A 6 2.20 -1.72 -1.66
C LEU A 6 2.04 -2.77 -0.54
N LEU A 7 1.95 -4.03 -0.92
CA LEU A 7 1.80 -5.17 -0.02
C LEU A 7 2.81 -6.26 -0.34
N ARG A 8 3.05 -7.16 0.61
CA ARG A 8 3.90 -8.35 0.43
C ARG A 8 3.02 -9.47 -0.14
N LYS A 9 3.52 -10.18 -1.14
CA LYS A 9 2.90 -11.40 -1.67
C LYS A 9 3.81 -12.57 -1.33
N LEU A 10 3.29 -13.51 -0.55
CA LEU A 10 4.03 -14.72 -0.18
C LEU A 10 3.72 -15.87 -1.13
N SER A 11 4.42 -16.99 -0.96
CA SER A 11 4.27 -18.19 -1.80
C SER A 11 2.88 -18.85 -1.72
N ASP A 12 2.09 -18.51 -0.70
CA ASP A 12 0.69 -18.92 -0.56
C ASP A 12 -0.27 -18.11 -1.46
N GLY A 13 0.24 -17.10 -2.18
CA GLY A 13 -0.53 -16.21 -3.04
C GLY A 13 -1.33 -15.13 -2.29
N LYS A 14 -1.24 -15.07 -0.96
CA LYS A 14 -1.96 -14.09 -0.14
C LYS A 14 -1.15 -12.81 0.02
N LEU A 15 -1.86 -11.73 0.36
CA LEU A 15 -1.30 -10.41 0.58
C LEU A 15 -1.15 -10.08 2.06
N TYR A 16 -0.05 -9.44 2.41
CA TYR A 16 0.30 -9.10 3.79
C TYR A 16 0.84 -7.67 3.92
N PRO A 17 0.60 -6.98 5.05
CA PRO A 17 1.19 -5.67 5.33
C PRO A 17 2.73 -5.68 5.34
N LEU A 18 3.35 -4.57 4.92
CA LEU A 18 4.80 -4.44 4.81
C LEU A 18 5.55 -4.52 6.15
N PHE A 19 5.03 -3.87 7.19
CA PHE A 19 5.78 -3.62 8.43
C PHE A 19 5.00 -4.03 9.68
N ILE A 20 3.88 -3.36 9.94
CA ILE A 20 3.07 -3.55 11.14
C ILE A 20 2.00 -4.61 10.84
N HIS A 21 1.80 -5.55 11.78
CA HIS A 21 0.82 -6.63 11.64
C HIS A 21 1.04 -7.54 10.41
N LYS A 22 2.32 -7.80 10.11
CA LYS A 22 2.83 -8.49 8.89
C LYS A 22 2.34 -9.93 8.66
N THR A 23 1.71 -10.56 9.65
CA THR A 23 1.19 -11.94 9.59
C THR A 23 -0.30 -11.99 9.25
N HIS A 24 -0.96 -10.84 9.19
CA HIS A 24 -2.39 -10.78 8.91
C HIS A 24 -2.62 -10.64 7.42
N THR A 25 -3.52 -11.46 6.88
CA THR A 25 -3.86 -11.45 5.46
C THR A 25 -4.72 -10.23 5.14
N THR A 26 -4.53 -9.67 3.95
CA THR A 26 -5.31 -8.53 3.45
C THR A 26 -6.16 -9.01 2.26
N PRO A 27 -7.43 -9.42 2.48
CA PRO A 27 -8.26 -10.04 1.45
C PRO A 27 -8.69 -9.08 0.34
N PHE A 28 -8.97 -9.64 -0.83
CA PHE A 28 -9.58 -8.93 -1.96
C PHE A 28 -11.10 -8.86 -1.79
N GLY A 29 -11.71 -7.75 -2.23
CA GLY A 29 -13.16 -7.59 -2.28
C GLY A 29 -13.84 -7.22 -0.95
N GLU A 30 -13.09 -7.15 0.15
CA GLU A 30 -13.63 -6.90 1.49
C GLU A 30 -13.27 -5.51 2.02
N TRP A 31 -14.23 -4.85 2.65
CA TRP A 31 -13.98 -3.59 3.37
C TRP A 31 -13.35 -3.89 4.73
N MET A 32 -12.14 -3.38 4.94
CA MET A 32 -11.35 -3.56 6.16
C MET A 32 -11.27 -2.27 6.95
N GLN A 33 -11.61 -2.34 8.23
CA GLN A 33 -11.44 -1.26 9.17
C GLN A 33 -9.97 -1.11 9.57
N ALA A 34 -9.46 0.12 9.64
CA ALA A 34 -8.12 0.38 10.12
C ALA A 34 -8.01 0.16 11.62
N GLU A 35 -7.06 -0.68 12.00
CA GLU A 35 -6.70 -0.98 13.39
C GLU A 35 -5.41 -0.23 13.76
N CYS A 36 -5.17 -0.09 15.07
CA CYS A 36 -3.99 0.60 15.59
C CYS A 36 -3.14 -0.36 16.40
N TYR A 37 -1.94 -0.64 15.90
CA TYR A 37 -0.96 -1.51 16.55
C TYR A 37 0.33 -0.73 16.82
N PRO A 38 0.42 -0.01 17.97
CA PRO A 38 1.63 0.70 18.36
C PRO A 38 2.84 -0.24 18.37
N THR A 39 3.83 0.06 17.53
CA THR A 39 5.01 -0.78 17.34
C THR A 39 6.26 0.04 17.59
N LYS A 40 7.16 -0.45 18.46
CA LYS A 40 8.43 0.24 18.79
C LYS A 40 9.22 0.53 17.51
N GLY A 41 9.66 1.78 17.34
CA GLY A 41 10.40 2.24 16.15
C GLY A 41 9.52 2.82 15.04
N PHE A 42 8.20 2.79 15.18
CA PHE A 42 7.26 3.39 14.23
C PHE A 42 6.44 4.50 14.90
N ALA A 43 6.19 5.59 14.16
CA ALA A 43 5.26 6.62 14.61
C ALA A 43 3.83 6.05 14.65
N VAL A 44 3.12 6.26 15.75
CA VAL A 44 1.75 5.77 15.92
C VAL A 44 0.81 6.60 15.03
N ARG A 45 0.32 5.99 13.96
CA ARG A 45 -0.66 6.57 13.04
C ARG A 45 -1.67 5.50 12.68
N LYS A 46 -2.87 5.61 13.24
CA LYS A 46 -3.98 4.72 12.90
C LYS A 46 -4.41 5.01 11.47
N GLY A 47 -4.53 3.98 10.65
CA GLY A 47 -4.98 4.13 9.27
C GLY A 47 -4.21 3.25 8.28
N TRP A 48 -4.89 2.90 7.20
CA TRP A 48 -4.31 2.31 6.01
C TRP A 48 -3.50 3.36 5.28
N HIS A 49 -2.19 3.19 5.30
CA HIS A 49 -1.26 4.02 4.56
C HIS A 49 -1.29 3.62 3.08
N CYS A 50 -1.76 4.50 2.22
CA CYS A 50 -1.87 4.32 0.77
C CYS A 50 -1.23 5.52 0.04
N CYS A 51 -1.02 5.38 -1.25
CA CYS A 51 -0.48 6.40 -2.15
C CYS A 51 -1.51 6.77 -3.22
N PHE A 52 -1.42 7.99 -3.75
CA PHE A 52 -2.24 8.43 -4.89
C PHE A 52 -1.80 7.81 -6.21
N THR A 53 -0.53 7.43 -6.30
CA THR A 53 0.07 6.71 -7.43
C THR A 53 0.89 5.53 -6.89
N PRO A 54 1.09 4.45 -7.67
CA PRO A 54 1.87 3.29 -7.25
C PRO A 54 3.38 3.56 -7.27
N VAL A 55 3.83 4.63 -6.59
CA VAL A 55 5.20 5.12 -6.57
C VAL A 55 5.76 5.04 -5.15
N ALA A 56 6.82 4.25 -4.98
CA ALA A 56 7.59 4.17 -3.74
C ALA A 56 9.07 3.89 -4.05
N PRO A 57 9.85 4.90 -4.48
CA PRO A 57 11.21 4.70 -4.99
C PRO A 57 12.19 4.18 -3.92
N HIS A 58 11.86 4.39 -2.65
CA HIS A 58 12.65 3.92 -1.51
C HIS A 58 12.41 2.44 -1.13
N LEU A 59 11.43 1.77 -1.75
CA LEU A 59 11.08 0.39 -1.42
C LEU A 59 11.46 -0.55 -2.56
N SER A 60 12.32 -1.53 -2.26
CA SER A 60 12.59 -2.61 -3.20
C SER A 60 11.34 -3.46 -3.42
N MET A 61 11.04 -3.80 -4.68
CA MET A 61 9.92 -4.68 -5.07
C MET A 61 10.24 -6.16 -4.85
N ARG A 62 11.52 -6.53 -4.86
CA ARG A 62 12.00 -7.89 -4.61
C ARG A 62 13.00 -7.87 -3.46
N LEU A 63 12.79 -8.71 -2.47
CA LEU A 63 13.65 -8.83 -1.30
C LEU A 63 14.63 -10.00 -1.47
N ALA A 64 15.77 -9.92 -0.78
CA ALA A 64 16.85 -10.93 -0.87
C ALA A 64 16.41 -12.35 -0.44
N ASN A 65 15.35 -12.46 0.36
CA ASN A 65 14.76 -13.71 0.81
C ASN A 65 13.76 -14.32 -0.21
N GLY A 66 13.64 -13.76 -1.41
CA GLY A 66 12.71 -14.22 -2.45
C GLY A 66 11.29 -13.67 -2.31
N GLU A 67 11.02 -12.87 -1.28
CA GLU A 67 9.71 -12.23 -1.11
C GLU A 67 9.49 -11.13 -2.15
N GLN A 68 8.27 -11.10 -2.69
CA GLN A 68 7.84 -10.11 -3.65
C GLN A 68 6.86 -9.13 -3.01
N ARG A 69 6.94 -7.89 -3.46
CA ARG A 69 5.96 -6.86 -3.14
C ARG A 69 5.20 -6.50 -4.40
N VAL A 70 3.91 -6.30 -4.24
CA VAL A 70 2.99 -6.02 -5.34
C VAL A 70 2.16 -4.79 -5.02
N TRP A 71 1.92 -3.97 -6.04
CA TRP A 71 0.99 -2.88 -5.93
C TRP A 71 -0.43 -3.41 -6.09
N VAL A 72 -1.32 -2.91 -5.26
CA VAL A 72 -2.75 -3.17 -5.40
C VAL A 72 -3.51 -1.87 -5.60
N GLU A 73 -4.54 -1.93 -6.43
CA GLU A 73 -5.55 -0.89 -6.53
C GLU A 73 -6.58 -1.13 -5.42
N CYS A 74 -6.82 -0.11 -4.61
CA CYS A 74 -7.77 -0.16 -3.51
C CYS A 74 -8.73 1.03 -3.53
N GLU A 75 -9.88 0.82 -2.92
CA GLU A 75 -10.80 1.87 -2.55
C GLU A 75 -10.60 2.22 -1.09
N VAL A 76 -10.64 3.52 -0.78
CA VAL A 76 -10.50 4.06 0.57
C VAL A 76 -11.66 5.00 0.91
N GLU A 77 -12.06 4.96 2.18
CA GLU A 77 -13.04 5.85 2.79
C GLU A 77 -12.47 6.40 4.11
N ASP A 78 -13.05 7.51 4.57
CA ASP A 78 -12.70 8.16 5.84
C ASP A 78 -11.18 8.40 5.94
N TYR A 79 -10.63 9.14 4.98
CA TYR A 79 -9.20 9.32 4.83
C TYR A 79 -8.77 10.78 5.00
N ASP A 80 -7.59 10.94 5.59
CA ASP A 80 -6.83 12.19 5.60
C ASP A 80 -5.63 12.07 4.67
N THR A 81 -5.07 13.21 4.27
CA THR A 81 -3.86 13.26 3.46
C THR A 81 -2.75 13.95 4.24
N TYR A 82 -1.52 13.46 4.11
CA TYR A 82 -0.38 14.10 4.73
C TYR A 82 0.85 14.03 3.81
N ASN A 83 1.66 15.08 3.87
CA ASN A 83 2.84 15.18 3.03
C ASN A 83 4.00 14.36 3.62
N ARG A 84 4.64 13.56 2.77
CA ARG A 84 5.96 12.97 2.99
C ARG A 84 6.94 13.57 1.97
N PRO A 85 8.26 13.46 2.22
CA PRO A 85 9.26 13.82 1.22
C PRO A 85 9.00 13.12 -0.11
N GLU A 86 9.32 13.77 -1.23
CA GLU A 86 9.18 13.17 -2.58
C GLU A 86 9.96 11.85 -2.72
N SER A 87 11.10 11.74 -2.02
CA SER A 87 11.86 10.48 -1.92
C SER A 87 11.08 9.32 -1.30
N GLN A 88 9.97 9.60 -0.62
CA GLN A 88 9.03 8.60 -0.09
C GLN A 88 7.71 8.52 -0.89
N GLY A 89 7.64 9.12 -2.07
CA GLY A 89 6.42 9.13 -2.90
C GLY A 89 5.51 10.33 -2.64
N GLY A 90 5.96 11.36 -1.92
CA GLY A 90 5.24 12.63 -1.80
C GLY A 90 4.03 12.55 -0.87
N THR A 91 2.82 12.82 -1.38
CA THR A 91 1.60 12.85 -0.56
C THR A 91 1.05 11.45 -0.33
N TRP A 92 0.79 11.13 0.95
CA TRP A 92 0.22 9.86 1.37
C TRP A 92 -1.21 10.02 1.84
N ILE A 93 -1.97 8.94 1.70
CA ILE A 93 -3.34 8.79 2.19
C ILE A 93 -3.30 7.98 3.47
N LEU A 94 -3.98 8.46 4.51
CA LEU A 94 -4.23 7.75 5.76
C LEU A 94 -5.73 7.44 5.86
N ALA A 95 -6.14 6.25 5.44
CA ALA A 95 -7.55 5.89 5.36
C ALA A 95 -8.02 5.03 6.54
N GLN A 96 -9.22 5.30 7.07
CA GLN A 96 -9.80 4.48 8.12
C GLN A 96 -10.49 3.22 7.59
N ARG A 97 -10.87 3.19 6.32
CA ARG A 97 -11.45 2.02 5.66
C ARG A 97 -10.76 1.80 4.32
N MET A 98 -10.45 0.55 4.01
CA MET A 98 -9.81 0.16 2.75
C MET A 98 -10.41 -1.13 2.23
N LYS A 99 -10.62 -1.21 0.92
CA LYS A 99 -10.98 -2.42 0.20
C LYS A 99 -10.02 -2.64 -0.95
N ILE A 100 -9.42 -3.82 -1.05
CA ILE A 100 -8.55 -4.15 -2.19
C ILE A 100 -9.43 -4.65 -3.33
N ASN A 101 -9.26 -4.07 -4.51
CA ASN A 101 -9.99 -4.50 -5.70
C ASN A 101 -9.20 -5.52 -6.50
N ARG A 102 -7.92 -5.23 -6.78
CA ARG A 102 -7.07 -6.07 -7.63
C ARG A 102 -5.59 -5.79 -7.43
N GLU A 103 -4.78 -6.78 -7.78
CA GLU A 103 -3.33 -6.65 -7.95
C GLU A 103 -3.03 -5.98 -9.30
N LEU A 104 -1.99 -5.15 -9.34
CA LEU A 104 -1.51 -4.51 -10.56
C LEU A 104 -0.29 -5.23 -11.10
N THR A 105 -0.21 -5.37 -12.43
CA THR A 105 1.00 -5.86 -13.09
C THR A 105 2.08 -4.77 -13.17
N GLU A 106 3.33 -5.15 -13.43
CA GLU A 106 4.43 -4.19 -13.64
C GLU A 106 4.11 -3.21 -14.79
N ASP A 107 3.49 -3.69 -15.87
CA ASP A 107 3.07 -2.86 -17.00
C ASP A 107 1.97 -1.88 -16.63
N GLU A 108 0.99 -2.29 -15.83
CA GLU A 108 -0.06 -1.40 -15.34
C GLU A 108 0.48 -0.33 -14.40
N VAL A 109 1.41 -0.69 -13.52
CA VAL A 109 2.10 0.26 -12.65
C VAL A 109 2.87 1.27 -13.49
N ALA A 110 3.64 0.81 -14.49
CA ALA A 110 4.37 1.69 -15.40
C ALA A 110 3.44 2.62 -16.19
N ALA A 111 2.31 2.11 -16.68
CA ALA A 111 1.31 2.90 -17.40
C ALA A 111 0.66 3.97 -16.51
N ILE A 112 0.33 3.64 -15.26
CA ILE A 112 -0.23 4.61 -14.29
C ILE A 112 0.80 5.69 -13.97
N ILE A 113 2.06 5.33 -13.77
CA ILE A 113 3.13 6.30 -13.48
C ILE A 113 3.39 7.19 -14.70
N GLY A 114 3.48 6.61 -15.90
CA GLY A 114 3.73 7.34 -17.15
C GLY A 114 2.56 8.21 -17.59
N GLY A 115 1.33 7.81 -17.31
CA GLY A 115 0.11 8.57 -17.62
C GLY A 115 -0.12 9.80 -16.75
N VAL A 116 0.66 9.98 -15.68
CA VAL A 116 0.61 11.19 -14.82
C VAL A 116 1.48 12.33 -15.39
N ALA A 117 2.23 12.09 -16.48
CA ALA A 117 3.09 13.08 -17.13
C ALA A 117 2.41 13.95 -18.21
N ALA A 118 1.10 14.20 -18.11
CA ALA A 118 0.35 15.06 -19.05
C ALA A 118 -0.24 16.29 -18.37
#